data_AF-A0AAD1ZZW5-F1
#
_entry.id   AF-A0AAD1ZZW5-F1
#
_cell.length_a   1.000
_cell.length_b   1.000
_cell.length_c   1.000
_cell.angle_alpha   90.00
_cell.angle_beta   90.00
_cell.angle_gamma   90.00
#
_symmetry.space_group_name_H-M   'P 1'
#
loop_
_entity.id
_entity.type
_entity.pdbx_description
1 polymer ?
#
loop_
_entity_poly.entity_id
_entity_poly.type
_entity_poly.pdbx_seq_one_letter_code
_entity_poly.pdbx_strand_id
1 'polypeptide(L)'
;MVMVFGETTTKANVNYEKIVRDTCRGIGFTSPDVGLDADNCKMLVNIEQQSPDIAQGVDGNLTKKPEEIGAGDQGHMFRYATDETPELMPLTHVLATKLGAKLTEVRKNKTCPWLGPDGETQVTVEYMNDGGAMVPIRVHTVLISTQHDETAQNEQIAADLKEHLDNVSAN
;
A
#
# COMPACT_ATOMS: atom_id res chain seq x y z
N MET A 1 -11.63 13.64 6.80
CA MET A 1 -12.10 12.96 8.03
C MET A 1 -11.50 11.57 8.01
N VAL A 2 -11.07 11.05 9.16
CA VAL A 2 -10.67 9.64 9.28
C VAL A 2 -11.50 8.98 10.39
N MET A 3 -12.03 7.79 10.10
CA MET A 3 -12.77 6.98 11.06
C MET A 3 -12.05 5.65 11.26
N VAL A 4 -11.80 5.29 12.51
CA VAL A 4 -11.31 3.96 12.90
C VAL A 4 -12.45 3.24 13.61
N PHE A 5 -12.83 2.07 13.13
CA PHE A 5 -13.94 1.31 13.69
C PHE A 5 -13.71 -0.20 13.56
N GLY A 6 -14.42 -0.99 14.37
CA GLY A 6 -14.32 -2.45 14.39
C GLY A 6 -14.14 -2.99 15.81
N GLU A 7 -13.54 -4.16 15.93
CA GLU A 7 -13.40 -4.87 17.20
C GLU A 7 -11.92 -5.04 17.57
N THR A 8 -11.54 -4.76 18.82
CA THR A 8 -10.19 -5.01 19.34
C THR A 8 -10.24 -5.34 20.82
N THR A 9 -9.75 -6.53 21.18
CA THR A 9 -9.52 -6.94 22.56
C THR A 9 -8.03 -6.90 22.86
N THR A 10 -7.58 -5.98 23.72
CA THR A 10 -6.16 -5.80 24.04
C THR A 10 -5.93 -5.33 25.47
N LYS A 11 -4.73 -5.60 26.01
CA LYS A 11 -4.25 -5.05 27.29
C LYS A 11 -3.46 -3.75 27.11
N ALA A 12 -3.18 -3.35 25.87
CA ALA A 12 -2.42 -2.15 25.58
C ALA A 12 -3.24 -0.88 25.87
N ASN A 13 -2.58 0.16 26.37
CA ASN A 13 -3.15 1.50 26.41
C ASN A 13 -2.81 2.23 25.12
N VAL A 14 -3.77 2.33 24.21
CA VAL A 14 -3.57 2.80 22.83
C VAL A 14 -4.23 4.16 22.64
N ASN A 15 -3.45 5.14 22.20
CA ASN A 15 -3.98 6.41 21.70
C ASN A 15 -4.20 6.30 20.18
N TYR A 16 -5.37 5.81 19.78
CA TYR A 16 -5.74 5.62 18.37
C TYR A 16 -5.66 6.91 17.56
N GLU A 17 -6.10 8.03 18.13
CA GLU A 17 -6.07 9.32 17.45
C GLU A 17 -4.64 9.73 17.12
N LYS A 18 -3.72 9.65 18.09
CA LYS A 18 -2.30 9.95 17.86
C LYS A 18 -1.71 9.06 16.77
N ILE A 19 -2.00 7.76 16.79
CA ILE A 19 -1.51 6.81 15.77
C ILE A 19 -2.00 7.22 14.38
N VAL A 20 -3.29 7.55 14.22
CA VAL A 20 -3.82 7.96 12.92
C VAL A 20 -3.17 9.25 12.45
N ARG A 21 -3.08 10.27 13.30
CA ARG A 21 -2.49 11.57 12.93
C ARG A 21 -1.02 11.40 12.55
N ASP A 22 -0.25 10.65 13.33
CA ASP A 22 1.16 10.37 13.03
C ASP A 22 1.34 9.59 11.72
N THR A 23 0.45 8.64 11.45
CA THR A 23 0.46 7.87 10.20
C THR A 23 0.17 8.76 9.00
N CYS A 24 -0.91 9.56 9.03
CA CYS A 24 -1.23 10.51 7.97
C CYS A 24 -0.09 11.51 7.72
N ARG A 25 0.51 12.04 8.80
CA ARG A 25 1.65 12.97 8.72
C ARG A 25 2.88 12.30 8.10
N GLY A 26 3.18 11.05 8.50
CA GLY A 26 4.30 10.27 7.97
C GLY A 26 4.14 9.89 6.48
N ILE A 27 2.91 9.82 5.98
CA ILE A 27 2.62 9.69 4.55
C ILE A 27 2.89 11.01 3.82
N GLY A 28 2.50 12.14 4.41
CA GLY A 28 2.69 13.49 3.86
C GLY A 28 1.42 14.32 3.79
N PHE A 29 0.33 13.89 4.42
CA PHE A 29 -0.92 14.62 4.52
C PHE A 29 -0.83 15.68 5.63
N THR A 30 -0.32 16.86 5.29
CA THR A 30 0.02 17.92 6.25
C THR A 30 -0.75 19.22 6.03
N SER A 31 -1.59 19.30 5.00
CA SER A 31 -2.41 20.49 4.72
C SER A 31 -3.65 20.12 3.91
N PRO A 32 -4.69 20.98 3.89
CA PRO A 32 -5.84 20.78 3.02
C PRO A 32 -5.47 20.71 1.54
N ASP A 33 -4.42 21.44 1.14
CA ASP A 33 -3.97 21.52 -0.26
C ASP A 33 -3.46 20.18 -0.81
N VAL A 34 -2.92 19.32 0.05
CA VAL A 34 -2.49 17.95 -0.31
C VAL A 34 -3.60 16.90 -0.09
N GLY A 35 -4.83 17.35 0.19
CA GLY A 35 -6.03 16.51 0.31
C GLY A 35 -6.45 16.16 1.73
N LEU A 36 -5.54 16.23 2.71
CA LEU A 36 -5.84 15.99 4.12
C LEU A 36 -4.81 16.66 5.02
N ASP A 37 -5.30 17.31 6.08
CA ASP A 37 -4.46 17.87 7.15
C ASP A 37 -4.52 16.94 8.38
N ALA A 38 -3.42 16.27 8.69
CA ALA A 38 -3.32 15.35 9.82
C ALA A 38 -3.60 16.01 11.18
N ASP A 39 -3.36 17.31 11.34
CA ASP A 39 -3.54 18.03 12.60
C ASP A 39 -4.96 18.59 12.75
N ASN A 40 -5.61 18.93 11.64
CA ASN A 40 -6.94 19.55 11.63
C ASN A 40 -8.09 18.62 11.21
N CYS A 41 -7.80 17.41 10.69
CA CYS A 41 -8.88 16.53 10.25
C CYS A 41 -9.74 16.03 11.42
N LYS A 42 -11.05 15.90 11.15
CA LYS A 42 -11.99 15.26 12.08
C LYS A 42 -11.65 13.79 12.25
N MET A 43 -11.47 13.37 13.50
CA MET A 43 -11.18 12.01 13.93
C MET A 43 -12.39 11.40 14.62
N LEU A 44 -12.78 10.19 14.19
CA LEU A 44 -13.83 9.39 14.82
C LEU A 44 -13.26 8.02 15.17
N VAL A 45 -13.45 7.59 16.42
CA VAL A 45 -13.02 6.28 16.90
C VAL A 45 -14.24 5.56 17.45
N ASN A 46 -14.59 4.43 16.84
CA ASN A 46 -15.71 3.59 17.22
C ASN A 46 -15.28 2.12 17.27
N ILE A 47 -14.45 1.79 18.27
CA ILE A 47 -13.87 0.46 18.45
C ILE A 47 -14.55 -0.20 19.66
N GLU A 48 -15.11 -1.39 19.43
CA GLU A 48 -15.68 -2.25 20.47
C GLU A 48 -14.73 -3.41 20.80
N GLN A 49 -15.08 -4.21 21.80
CA GLN A 49 -14.37 -5.46 22.07
C GLN A 49 -14.80 -6.53 21.09
N GLN A 50 -13.95 -7.55 20.89
CA GLN A 50 -14.34 -8.72 20.11
C GLN A 50 -15.58 -9.37 20.73
N SER A 51 -16.52 -9.80 19.89
CA SER A 51 -17.69 -10.54 20.34
C SER A 51 -17.28 -11.75 21.22
N PRO A 52 -17.84 -11.90 22.44
CA PRO A 52 -17.57 -13.07 23.29
C PRO A 52 -17.93 -14.41 22.64
N ASP A 53 -18.91 -14.41 21.73
CA ASP A 53 -19.33 -15.60 20.98
C ASP A 53 -18.27 -16.04 19.96
N ILE A 54 -17.59 -15.06 19.35
CA ILE A 54 -16.46 -15.32 18.46
C ILE A 54 -15.26 -15.76 19.30
N ALA A 55 -14.92 -15.03 20.37
CA ALA A 55 -13.78 -15.33 21.22
C ALA A 55 -13.84 -16.76 21.80
N GLN A 56 -14.99 -17.19 22.34
CA GLN A 56 -15.15 -18.55 22.84
C GLN A 56 -14.97 -19.61 21.73
N GLY A 57 -15.44 -19.32 20.51
CA GLY A 57 -15.38 -20.22 19.38
C GLY A 57 -13.96 -20.38 18.82
N VAL A 58 -13.22 -19.27 18.73
CA VAL A 58 -11.89 -19.19 18.14
C VAL A 58 -10.84 -19.71 19.12
N ASP A 59 -10.60 -18.99 20.22
CA ASP A 59 -9.49 -19.23 21.15
C ASP A 59 -9.93 -19.63 22.56
N GLY A 60 -11.25 -19.81 22.77
CA GLY A 60 -11.80 -20.18 24.07
C GLY A 60 -11.62 -19.08 25.11
N ASN A 61 -11.69 -17.81 24.72
CA ASN A 61 -11.35 -16.67 25.57
C ASN A 61 -9.89 -16.75 26.06
N LEU A 62 -8.96 -16.96 25.12
CA LEU A 62 -7.51 -17.09 25.35
C LEU A 62 -7.10 -18.31 26.21
N THR A 63 -7.93 -19.36 26.27
CA THR A 63 -7.64 -20.57 27.06
C THR A 63 -7.15 -21.75 26.22
N LYS A 64 -7.43 -21.76 24.91
CA LYS A 64 -6.96 -22.81 24.01
C LYS A 64 -5.46 -22.74 23.79
N LYS A 65 -4.84 -23.89 23.59
CA LYS A 65 -3.44 -23.96 23.13
C LYS A 65 -3.34 -23.55 21.66
N PRO A 66 -2.16 -23.11 21.17
CA PRO A 66 -2.00 -22.68 19.78
C PRO A 66 -2.48 -23.69 18.74
N GLU A 67 -2.27 -24.99 18.97
CA GLU A 67 -2.70 -26.08 18.09
C GLU A 67 -4.22 -26.36 18.12
N GLU A 68 -4.94 -25.78 19.09
CA GLU A 68 -6.39 -25.93 19.29
C GLU A 68 -7.18 -24.69 18.82
N ILE A 69 -6.49 -23.60 18.47
CA ILE A 69 -7.12 -22.36 17.99
C ILE A 69 -7.84 -22.62 16.66
N GLY A 70 -9.13 -22.27 16.62
CA GLY A 70 -9.95 -22.37 15.42
C GLY A 70 -9.70 -21.23 14.45
N ALA A 71 -10.19 -21.36 13.21
CA ALA A 71 -10.23 -20.24 12.29
C ALA A 71 -11.13 -19.13 12.85
N GLY A 72 -10.70 -17.87 12.71
CA GLY A 72 -11.45 -16.68 13.15
C GLY A 72 -12.72 -16.42 12.34
N ASP A 73 -12.73 -16.89 11.09
CA ASP A 73 -13.84 -16.78 10.15
C ASP A 73 -13.70 -17.87 9.08
N GLN A 74 -14.76 -18.10 8.31
CA GLN A 74 -14.75 -18.97 7.14
C GLN A 74 -14.13 -18.29 5.91
N GLY A 75 -13.40 -19.04 5.10
CA GLY A 75 -12.84 -18.52 3.85
C GLY A 75 -11.86 -19.46 3.18
N HIS A 76 -11.39 -19.06 2.00
CA HIS A 76 -10.36 -19.76 1.25
C HIS A 76 -9.26 -18.79 0.83
N MET A 77 -8.02 -19.26 0.74
CA MET A 77 -6.85 -18.44 0.45
C MET A 77 -6.09 -19.03 -0.74
N PHE A 78 -5.70 -18.17 -1.68
CA PHE A 78 -4.85 -18.54 -2.80
C PHE A 78 -3.43 -18.05 -2.56
N ARG A 79 -2.47 -18.83 -3.03
CA ARG A 79 -1.05 -18.46 -3.08
C ARG A 79 -0.58 -18.66 -4.50
N TYR A 80 0.28 -17.77 -4.96
CA TYR A 80 0.87 -17.80 -6.28
C TYR A 80 2.35 -17.49 -6.16
N ALA A 81 3.15 -18.15 -7.00
CA ALA A 81 4.58 -17.89 -7.15
C ALA A 81 4.95 -18.22 -8.60
N THR A 82 5.93 -17.51 -9.13
CA THR A 82 6.40 -17.67 -10.51
C THR A 82 7.86 -17.28 -10.59
N ASP A 83 8.65 -17.97 -11.40
CA ASP A 83 10.09 -17.74 -11.56
C ASP A 83 10.44 -16.57 -12.49
N GLU A 84 9.43 -15.80 -12.93
CA GLU A 84 9.59 -14.57 -13.74
C GLU A 84 10.53 -13.53 -13.11
N THR A 85 10.66 -13.53 -11.77
CA THR A 85 11.51 -12.58 -11.01
C THR A 85 12.22 -13.28 -9.84
N PRO A 86 13.34 -12.72 -9.33
CA PRO A 86 14.05 -13.27 -8.17
C PRO A 86 13.20 -13.35 -6.89
N GLU A 87 12.26 -12.42 -6.70
CA GLU A 87 11.30 -12.40 -5.60
C GLU A 87 10.10 -13.34 -5.77
N LEU A 88 10.10 -14.15 -6.84
CA LEU A 88 9.09 -15.15 -7.20
C LEU A 88 7.67 -14.58 -7.43
N MET A 89 7.60 -13.35 -7.94
CA MET A 89 6.36 -12.62 -8.21
C MET A 89 6.24 -12.23 -9.70
N PRO A 90 5.03 -12.01 -10.23
CA PRO A 90 4.85 -11.57 -11.61
C PRO A 90 5.58 -10.26 -11.90
N LEU A 91 6.29 -10.18 -13.04
CA LEU A 91 7.08 -8.99 -13.38
C LEU A 91 6.20 -7.72 -13.49
N THR A 92 4.98 -7.85 -13.99
CA THR A 92 4.00 -6.75 -14.04
C THR A 92 3.71 -6.15 -12.67
N HIS A 93 3.50 -7.01 -11.67
CA HIS A 93 3.25 -6.59 -10.29
C HIS A 93 4.49 -5.94 -9.68
N VAL A 94 5.64 -6.61 -9.81
CA VAL A 94 6.93 -6.13 -9.29
C VAL A 94 7.25 -4.72 -9.80
N LEU A 95 7.15 -4.50 -11.11
CA LEU A 95 7.48 -3.20 -11.72
C LEU A 95 6.50 -2.10 -11.28
N ALA A 96 5.18 -2.36 -11.33
CA ALA A 96 4.20 -1.37 -10.87
C ALA A 96 4.40 -1.01 -9.39
N THR A 97 4.56 -2.01 -8.53
CA THR A 97 4.80 -1.78 -7.09
C THR A 97 6.10 -1.00 -6.85
N LYS A 98 7.19 -1.35 -7.54
CA LYS A 98 8.48 -0.63 -7.41
C LYS A 98 8.39 0.81 -7.93
N LEU A 99 7.63 1.08 -9.00
CA LEU A 99 7.39 2.45 -9.49
C LEU A 99 6.64 3.29 -8.45
N GLY A 100 5.57 2.75 -7.84
CA GLY A 100 4.84 3.44 -6.76
C GLY A 100 5.72 3.72 -5.53
N ALA A 101 6.58 2.77 -5.17
CA ALA A 101 7.55 2.97 -4.10
C ALA A 101 8.57 4.06 -4.46
N LYS A 102 9.07 4.07 -5.71
CA LYS A 102 10.02 5.07 -6.20
C LYS A 102 9.41 6.48 -6.24
N LEU A 103 8.15 6.63 -6.67
CA LEU A 103 7.40 7.90 -6.59
C LEU A 103 7.43 8.48 -5.17
N THR A 104 7.16 7.63 -4.18
CA THR A 104 7.20 8.05 -2.77
C THR A 104 8.62 8.42 -2.32
N GLU A 105 9.63 7.67 -2.76
CA GLU A 105 11.04 7.96 -2.45
C GLU A 105 11.45 9.34 -2.98
N VAL A 106 11.21 9.63 -4.26
CA VAL A 106 11.63 10.88 -4.91
C VAL A 106 10.85 12.10 -4.39
N ARG A 107 9.64 11.90 -3.88
CA ARG A 107 8.88 12.92 -3.14
C ARG A 107 9.49 13.19 -1.76
N LYS A 108 9.79 12.13 -1.00
CA LYS A 108 10.27 12.24 0.39
C LYS A 108 11.70 12.76 0.46
N ASN A 109 12.57 12.38 -0.49
CA ASN A 109 13.95 12.86 -0.57
C ASN A 109 14.08 14.22 -1.29
N LYS A 110 12.97 14.77 -1.81
CA LYS A 110 12.87 16.07 -2.50
C LYS A 110 13.59 16.14 -3.86
N THR A 111 13.87 15.00 -4.50
CA THR A 111 14.28 14.97 -5.92
C THR A 111 13.18 15.56 -6.82
N CYS A 112 11.93 15.19 -6.57
CA CYS A 112 10.75 15.76 -7.24
C CYS A 112 9.88 16.45 -6.17
N PRO A 113 10.21 17.69 -5.76
CA PRO A 113 9.58 18.33 -4.61
C PRO A 113 8.11 18.71 -4.86
N TRP A 114 7.70 18.79 -6.12
CA TRP A 114 6.35 19.12 -6.58
C TRP A 114 5.34 17.97 -6.41
N LEU A 115 5.80 16.76 -6.08
CA LEU A 115 4.93 15.59 -5.92
C LEU A 115 4.05 15.67 -4.67
N GLY A 116 2.76 15.40 -4.87
CA GLY A 116 1.80 15.12 -3.80
C GLY A 116 1.90 13.66 -3.29
N PRO A 117 1.30 13.36 -2.13
CA PRO A 117 1.31 12.02 -1.54
C PRO A 117 0.52 10.95 -2.31
N ASP A 118 -0.46 11.34 -3.15
CA ASP A 118 -1.29 10.40 -3.91
C ASP A 118 -0.71 10.10 -5.31
N GLY A 119 -0.78 8.84 -5.74
CA GLY A 119 -0.27 8.42 -7.03
C GLY A 119 -0.49 6.93 -7.33
N GLU A 120 -0.63 6.64 -8.61
CA GLU A 120 -0.93 5.34 -9.19
C GLU A 120 0.03 4.99 -10.31
N THR A 121 0.34 3.70 -10.45
CA THR A 121 1.22 3.19 -11.49
C THR A 121 0.66 1.90 -12.07
N GLN A 122 0.84 1.70 -13.37
CA GLN A 122 0.39 0.51 -14.07
C GLN A 122 1.41 0.13 -15.14
N VAL A 123 1.72 -1.17 -15.24
CA VAL A 123 2.70 -1.70 -16.20
C VAL A 123 2.05 -2.82 -17.00
N THR A 124 2.11 -2.71 -18.32
CA THR A 124 1.72 -3.75 -19.27
C THR A 124 2.99 -4.38 -19.82
N VAL A 125 3.12 -5.70 -19.67
CA VAL A 125 4.25 -6.50 -20.17
C VAL A 125 3.75 -7.45 -21.25
N GLU A 126 4.51 -7.56 -22.33
CA GLU A 126 4.33 -8.58 -23.35
C GLU A 126 4.97 -9.88 -22.88
N TYR A 127 4.22 -10.97 -22.94
CA TYR A 127 4.64 -12.29 -22.45
C TYR A 127 4.59 -13.34 -23.55
N MET A 128 5.47 -14.31 -23.42
CA MET A 128 5.39 -15.60 -24.11
C MET A 128 5.03 -16.69 -23.10
N ASN A 129 4.20 -17.64 -23.52
CA ASN A 129 3.92 -18.85 -22.77
C ASN A 129 4.87 -19.98 -23.25
N ASP A 130 5.76 -20.42 -22.37
CA ASP A 130 6.66 -21.55 -22.60
C ASP A 130 6.24 -22.74 -21.74
N GLY A 131 5.41 -23.64 -22.31
CA GLY A 131 4.98 -24.85 -21.61
C GLY A 131 4.21 -24.61 -20.31
N GLY A 132 3.57 -23.46 -20.15
CA GLY A 132 2.88 -23.02 -18.93
C GLY A 132 3.67 -22.03 -18.07
N ALA A 133 4.99 -21.90 -18.31
CA ALA A 133 5.80 -20.84 -17.70
C ALA A 133 5.57 -19.52 -18.42
N MET A 134 5.43 -18.43 -17.66
CA MET A 134 5.32 -17.09 -18.21
C MET A 134 6.72 -16.52 -18.39
N VAL A 135 7.06 -16.10 -19.61
CA VAL A 135 8.36 -15.53 -19.95
C VAL A 135 8.17 -14.08 -20.38
N PRO A 136 8.61 -13.09 -19.58
CA PRO A 136 8.49 -11.68 -19.95
C PRO A 136 9.39 -11.35 -21.14
N ILE A 137 8.84 -10.71 -22.17
CA ILE A 137 9.57 -10.35 -23.40
C ILE A 137 9.99 -8.87 -23.37
N ARG A 138 9.04 -7.98 -23.09
CA ARG A 138 9.30 -6.53 -22.98
C ARG A 138 8.21 -5.83 -22.19
N VAL A 139 8.55 -4.67 -21.63
CA VAL A 139 7.54 -3.71 -21.17
C VAL A 139 6.91 -3.05 -22.39
N HIS A 140 5.59 -3.18 -22.53
CA HIS A 140 4.83 -2.58 -23.62
C HIS A 140 4.40 -1.15 -23.30
N THR A 141 3.85 -0.95 -22.10
CA THR A 141 3.31 0.36 -21.68
C THR A 141 3.52 0.56 -20.19
N VAL A 142 3.96 1.75 -19.83
CA VAL A 142 4.01 2.25 -18.46
C VAL A 142 3.05 3.43 -18.37
N LEU A 143 2.19 3.41 -17.35
CA LEU A 143 1.28 4.49 -17.01
C LEU A 143 1.59 4.94 -15.58
N ILE A 144 1.68 6.26 -15.40
CA ILE A 144 1.82 6.89 -14.09
C ILE A 144 0.84 8.05 -14.04
N SER A 145 0.02 8.08 -12.98
CA SER A 145 -0.82 9.21 -12.63
C SER A 145 -0.44 9.62 -11.22
N THR A 146 0.00 10.86 -11.02
CA THR A 146 0.49 11.30 -9.72
C THR A 146 -0.04 12.67 -9.38
N GLN A 147 -0.40 12.86 -8.12
CA GLN A 147 -0.72 14.17 -7.59
C GLN A 147 0.52 15.07 -7.64
N HIS A 148 0.32 16.35 -7.94
CA HIS A 148 1.36 17.35 -7.97
C HIS A 148 0.80 18.70 -7.52
N ASP A 149 1.68 19.63 -7.15
CA ASP A 149 1.29 21.01 -6.90
C ASP A 149 1.01 21.78 -8.22
N GLU A 150 0.45 22.99 -8.08
CA GLU A 150 0.07 23.84 -9.23
C GLU A 150 1.28 24.43 -9.99
N THR A 151 2.50 24.27 -9.48
CA THR A 151 3.71 24.86 -10.08
C THR A 151 4.28 23.99 -11.19
N ALA A 152 4.08 22.67 -11.12
CA ALA A 152 4.60 21.72 -12.10
C ALA A 152 3.76 21.71 -13.40
N GLN A 153 4.44 21.88 -14.53
CA GLN A 153 3.82 21.76 -15.86
C GLN A 153 3.92 20.31 -16.38
N ASN A 154 2.98 19.89 -17.21
CA ASN A 154 2.91 18.51 -17.72
C ASN A 154 4.21 18.05 -18.41
N GLU A 155 4.88 18.93 -19.14
CA GLU A 155 6.14 18.62 -19.81
C GLU A 155 7.26 18.34 -18.80
N GLN A 156 7.31 19.08 -17.69
CA GLN A 156 8.26 18.85 -16.60
C GLN A 156 7.93 17.54 -15.89
N ILE A 157 6.65 17.33 -15.55
CA ILE A 157 6.20 16.09 -14.89
C ILE A 157 6.60 14.87 -15.73
N ALA A 158 6.32 14.89 -17.03
CA ALA A 158 6.67 13.80 -17.93
C ALA A 158 8.19 13.57 -18.01
N ALA A 159 8.99 14.64 -18.06
CA ALA A 159 10.45 14.55 -18.12
C ALA A 159 11.05 14.00 -16.82
N ASP A 160 10.67 14.56 -15.68
CA ASP A 160 11.16 14.17 -14.35
C ASP A 160 10.77 12.73 -14.02
N LEU A 161 9.52 12.34 -14.31
CA LEU A 161 9.06 10.96 -14.10
C LEU A 161 9.87 9.98 -14.93
N LYS A 162 10.13 10.31 -16.20
CA LYS A 162 10.94 9.47 -17.08
C LYS A 162 12.38 9.37 -16.56
N GLU A 163 13.04 10.48 -16.26
CA GLU A 163 14.44 10.50 -15.81
C GLU A 163 14.65 9.73 -14.50
N HIS A 164 13.76 9.93 -13.52
CA HIS A 164 13.97 9.44 -12.16
C HIS A 164 13.34 8.08 -11.88
N LEU A 165 12.42 7.61 -12.72
CA LEU A 165 11.74 6.32 -12.53
C LEU A 165 12.06 5.28 -13.60
N ASP A 166 12.64 5.64 -14.76
CA ASP A 166 12.98 4.66 -15.82
C ASP A 166 13.99 3.60 -15.37
N ASN A 167 14.79 3.88 -14.33
CA ASN A 167 15.79 2.95 -13.79
C ASN A 167 15.22 1.90 -12.83
N VAL A 168 13.90 1.82 -12.67
CA VAL A 168 13.27 0.77 -11.86
C VAL A 168 13.41 -0.57 -12.58
N SER A 169 14.44 -1.33 -12.20
CA SER A 169 14.71 -2.66 -12.74
C SER A 169 14.19 -3.77 -11.83
N ALA A 170 13.84 -4.91 -12.42
CA ALA A 170 13.54 -6.14 -11.69
C ALA A 170 14.78 -6.99 -11.36
N ASN A 171 15.98 -6.47 -11.66
CA ASN A 171 17.26 -7.14 -11.41
C ASN A 171 17.64 -7.14 -9.93
#